data_AF-A0A2P2IFL4-F1
#
_entry.id   AF-A0A2P2IFL4-F1
#
_cell.length_a   1.000
_cell.length_b   1.000
_cell.length_c   1.000
_cell.angle_alpha   90.00
_cell.angle_beta   90.00
_cell.angle_gamma   90.00
#
_symmetry.space_group_name_H-M   'P 1'
#
loop_
_entity.id
_entity.type
_entity.pdbx_description
1 polymer ?
#
loop_
_entity_poly.entity_id
_entity_poly.type
_entity_poly.pdbx_seq_one_letter_code
_entity_poly.pdbx_strand_id
1 'polypeptide(L)'
;HVLLHGGSARRIYEDVDVAQQLHGFYKEVSTPLLMNVQFSYTTDAVVVESLTRTHFHNYFKGSELVVSGQTRSSHEGTIRANITGQGRNGEITMGVTVWNLVSPPDRHLLRHLHLAPTPRNFVRRLWAFLSVKDLLDEEKAAVSHHARANARRKALALALQNHFVTPLTSLVVLQPDQEHCKDYEEDNLDDEQEEESDVTRDTSDGADVGDVAGEGSDVTDNGPGDSDIITGGTDSMPGGG
;
A
#
# COMPACT_ATOMS: atom_id res chain seq x y z
N HIS A 1 -15.52 -1.71 17.76
CA HIS A 1 -15.74 -0.44 18.48
C HIS A 1 -14.63 -0.25 19.48
N VAL A 2 -13.92 0.87 19.49
CA VAL A 2 -12.91 1.17 20.52
C VAL A 2 -13.65 1.75 21.75
N LEU A 3 -13.38 1.20 22.93
CA LEU A 3 -14.01 1.60 24.19
C LEU A 3 -13.19 2.70 24.88
N LEU A 4 -13.87 3.48 25.75
CA LEU A 4 -13.35 4.60 26.53
C LEU A 4 -12.07 4.31 27.37
N HIS A 5 -11.66 3.04 27.51
CA HIS A 5 -10.48 2.61 28.26
C HIS A 5 -9.45 1.85 27.41
N GLY A 6 -9.36 2.14 26.11
CA GLY A 6 -8.33 1.53 25.24
C GLY A 6 -8.56 0.05 24.91
N GLY A 7 -9.75 -0.47 25.21
CA GLY A 7 -10.17 -1.81 24.81
C GLY A 7 -10.78 -1.83 23.41
N SER A 8 -10.68 -2.97 22.74
CA SER A 8 -11.38 -3.24 21.48
C SER A 8 -12.60 -4.11 21.75
N ALA A 9 -13.74 -3.75 21.17
CA ALA A 9 -14.96 -4.56 21.18
C ALA A 9 -15.16 -5.23 19.82
N ARG A 10 -15.32 -6.56 19.84
CA ARG A 10 -15.62 -7.41 18.70
C ARG A 10 -17.01 -8.02 18.89
N ARG A 11 -17.84 -8.01 17.83
CA ARG A 11 -19.15 -8.68 17.83
C ARG A 11 -18.94 -10.18 17.65
N ILE A 12 -19.59 -10.98 18.47
CA ILE A 12 -19.67 -12.43 18.32
C ILE A 12 -20.97 -12.73 17.58
N TYR A 13 -20.89 -13.53 16.51
CA TYR A 13 -22.07 -13.98 15.77
C TYR A 13 -22.47 -15.36 16.27
N GLU A 14 -23.76 -15.58 16.53
CA GLU A 14 -24.35 -16.79 17.14
C GLU A 14 -24.27 -18.05 16.24
N ASP A 15 -23.57 -17.98 15.12
CA ASP A 15 -23.39 -19.09 14.19
C ASP A 15 -22.41 -20.16 14.74
N VAL A 16 -22.23 -21.27 14.02
CA VAL A 16 -21.61 -22.53 14.49
C VAL A 16 -20.21 -22.42 15.11
N ASP A 17 -19.50 -21.30 14.95
CA ASP A 17 -18.11 -21.11 15.41
C ASP A 17 -17.94 -20.16 16.61
N VAL A 18 -18.98 -19.90 17.42
CA VAL A 18 -18.90 -19.02 18.62
C VAL A 18 -17.71 -19.38 19.53
N ALA A 19 -17.52 -20.68 19.81
CA ALA A 19 -16.45 -21.15 20.70
C ALA A 19 -15.05 -20.80 20.14
N GLN A 20 -14.86 -20.92 18.82
CA GLN A 20 -13.61 -20.58 18.15
C GLN A 20 -13.40 -19.06 18.08
N GLN A 21 -14.46 -18.29 17.82
CA GLN A 21 -14.41 -16.82 17.83
C GLN A 21 -13.98 -16.29 19.22
N LEU A 22 -14.54 -16.85 20.30
CA LEU A 22 -14.19 -16.49 21.68
C LEU A 22 -12.76 -16.92 22.04
N HIS A 23 -12.36 -18.15 21.68
CA HIS A 23 -11.01 -18.65 21.94
C HIS A 23 -9.93 -17.83 21.23
N GLY A 24 -10.17 -17.50 19.95
CA GLY A 24 -9.27 -16.65 19.17
C GLY A 24 -9.13 -15.25 19.77
N PHE A 25 -10.26 -14.63 20.14
CA PHE A 25 -10.25 -13.34 20.82
C PHE A 25 -9.51 -13.39 22.16
N TYR A 26 -9.77 -14.40 22.99
CA TYR A 26 -9.10 -14.54 24.28
C TYR A 26 -7.58 -14.71 24.11
N LYS A 27 -7.14 -15.57 23.18
CA LYS A 27 -5.70 -15.71 22.88
C LYS A 27 -5.04 -14.38 22.51
N GLU A 28 -5.70 -13.56 21.68
CA GLU A 28 -5.20 -12.25 21.24
C GLU A 28 -5.00 -11.27 22.41
N VAL A 29 -5.89 -11.28 23.42
CA VAL A 29 -5.87 -10.33 24.54
C VAL A 29 -5.29 -10.90 25.86
N SER A 30 -5.01 -12.20 25.92
CA SER A 30 -4.62 -12.90 27.17
C SER A 30 -3.16 -12.70 27.61
N THR A 31 -2.30 -12.18 26.73
CA THR A 31 -0.87 -12.04 27.01
C THR A 31 -0.38 -10.60 26.79
N PRO A 32 -0.72 -9.65 27.68
CA PRO A 32 -0.13 -8.32 27.66
C PRO A 32 1.37 -8.42 27.98
N LEU A 33 2.21 -7.89 27.09
CA LEU A 33 3.65 -7.84 27.24
C LEU A 33 4.12 -6.50 27.83
N LEU A 34 3.49 -5.41 27.41
CA LEU A 34 3.77 -4.05 27.90
C LEU A 34 2.47 -3.32 28.20
N MET A 35 2.51 -2.45 29.20
CA MET A 35 1.44 -1.53 29.57
C MET A 35 1.92 -0.07 29.44
N ASN A 36 1.00 0.87 29.24
CA ASN A 36 1.28 2.31 29.15
C ASN A 36 2.43 2.63 28.19
N VAL A 37 2.35 2.08 26.97
CA VAL A 37 3.36 2.28 25.93
C VAL A 37 3.24 3.71 25.38
N GLN A 38 4.32 4.48 25.44
CA GLN A 38 4.38 5.84 24.94
C GLN A 38 5.47 5.97 23.88
N PHE A 39 5.09 6.47 22.72
CA PHE A 39 6.02 6.89 21.66
C PHE A 39 6.31 8.38 21.81
N SER A 40 7.59 8.74 21.78
CA SER A 40 8.04 10.13 21.80
C SER A 40 9.08 10.35 20.71
N TYR A 41 8.99 11.49 20.03
CA TYR A 41 9.87 11.84 18.92
C TYR A 41 10.63 13.10 19.32
N THR A 42 11.95 13.03 19.39
CA THR A 42 12.79 14.10 19.97
C THR A 42 13.44 15.01 18.93
N THR A 43 13.16 14.77 17.65
CA THR A 43 13.81 15.47 16.53
C THR A 43 12.83 16.40 15.83
N ASP A 44 13.26 17.62 15.52
CA ASP A 44 12.47 18.63 14.79
C ASP A 44 12.08 18.21 13.37
N ALA A 45 12.64 17.10 12.89
CA ALA A 45 12.30 16.49 11.61
C ALA A 45 10.85 15.99 11.55
N VAL A 46 10.19 15.73 12.69
CA VAL A 46 8.81 15.19 12.76
C VAL A 46 7.82 16.30 13.09
N VAL A 47 6.73 16.39 12.32
CA VAL A 47 5.62 17.30 12.64
C VAL A 47 4.75 16.66 13.71
N VAL A 48 4.95 17.06 14.97
CA VAL A 48 4.29 16.44 16.15
C VAL A 48 2.76 16.44 16.03
N GLU A 49 2.17 17.52 15.52
CA GLU A 49 0.70 17.63 15.36
C GLU A 49 0.11 16.70 14.30
N SER A 50 0.95 16.13 13.44
CA SER A 50 0.52 15.19 12.39
C SER A 50 0.58 13.73 12.84
N LEU A 51 1.13 13.46 14.02
CA LEU A 51 1.26 12.11 14.54
C LEU A 51 -0.11 11.53 14.87
N THR A 52 -0.32 10.27 14.49
CA THR A 52 -1.41 9.45 15.01
C THR A 52 -1.20 9.17 16.50
N ARG A 53 -2.15 8.47 17.12
CA ARG A 53 -2.07 8.08 18.53
C ARG A 53 -0.69 7.54 18.92
N THR A 54 -0.05 8.19 19.89
CA THR A 54 1.29 7.82 20.39
C THR A 54 1.26 7.13 21.76
N HIS A 55 0.10 7.10 22.41
CA HIS A 55 -0.09 6.48 23.72
C HIS A 55 -0.99 5.25 23.63
N PHE A 56 -0.48 4.07 23.99
CA PHE A 56 -1.22 2.81 23.95
C PHE A 56 -1.26 2.18 25.34
N HIS A 57 -2.44 1.74 25.77
CA HIS A 57 -2.59 1.18 27.12
C HIS A 57 -1.93 -0.19 27.26
N ASN A 58 -2.00 -1.03 26.23
CA ASN A 58 -1.49 -2.39 26.25
C ASN A 58 -0.86 -2.75 24.91
N TYR A 59 0.18 -3.55 24.96
CA TYR A 59 0.77 -4.26 23.83
C TYR A 59 0.71 -5.76 24.11
N PHE A 60 0.07 -6.52 23.22
CA PHE A 60 -0.11 -7.97 23.39
C PHE A 60 0.83 -8.74 22.50
N LYS A 61 1.24 -9.94 22.94
CA LYS A 61 2.06 -10.83 22.12
C LYS A 61 1.34 -11.17 20.82
N GLY A 62 2.01 -10.95 19.69
CA GLY A 62 1.45 -11.20 18.35
C GLY A 62 0.57 -10.06 17.80
N SER A 63 0.40 -8.98 18.55
CA SER A 63 -0.18 -7.72 18.04
C SER A 63 0.91 -6.77 17.56
N GLU A 64 0.51 -5.65 16.94
CA GLU A 64 1.41 -4.59 16.50
C GLU A 64 0.87 -3.22 16.91
N LEU A 65 1.79 -2.30 17.26
CA LEU A 65 1.49 -0.90 17.48
C LEU A 65 2.05 -0.08 16.32
N VAL A 66 1.23 0.79 15.75
CA VAL A 66 1.60 1.60 14.60
C VAL A 66 1.41 3.07 14.93
N VAL A 67 2.47 3.85 14.71
CA VAL A 67 2.44 5.31 14.75
C VAL A 67 2.88 5.83 13.39
N SER A 68 2.13 6.77 12.84
CA SER A 68 2.42 7.40 11.56
C SER A 68 2.34 8.92 11.70
N GLY A 69 3.09 9.64 10.88
CA GLY A 69 3.14 11.09 10.89
C GLY A 69 3.83 11.64 9.66
N GLN A 70 3.88 12.96 9.57
CA GLN A 70 4.58 13.68 8.52
C GLN A 70 5.95 14.14 9.01
N THR A 71 6.90 14.13 8.08
CA THR A 71 8.23 14.71 8.28
C THR A 71 8.31 16.07 7.61
N ARG A 72 9.19 16.93 8.10
CA ARG A 72 9.46 18.24 7.49
C ARG A 72 10.43 18.08 6.32
N SER A 73 10.03 18.57 5.15
CA SER A 73 10.73 18.37 3.87
C SER A 73 12.17 18.88 3.81
N SER A 74 12.61 19.74 4.74
CA SER A 74 13.94 20.37 4.70
C SER A 74 14.98 19.70 5.61
N HIS A 75 14.66 18.60 6.29
CA HIS A 75 15.60 17.96 7.21
C HIS A 75 16.15 16.65 6.62
N GLU A 76 17.35 16.72 6.06
CA GLU A 76 18.26 15.58 5.85
C GLU A 76 18.83 15.11 7.21
N GLY A 77 17.93 14.72 8.12
CA GLY A 77 18.25 14.37 9.50
C GLY A 77 18.01 12.90 9.82
N THR A 78 18.34 12.53 11.04
CA THR A 78 17.85 11.28 11.64
C THR A 78 16.54 11.55 12.37
N ILE A 79 15.62 10.58 12.33
CA ILE A 79 14.42 10.55 13.15
C ILE A 79 14.75 9.69 14.36
N ARG A 80 14.57 10.25 15.56
CA ARG A 80 14.77 9.52 16.81
C ARG A 80 13.44 9.34 17.52
N ALA A 81 13.06 8.08 17.71
CA ALA A 81 11.89 7.68 18.47
C ALA A 81 12.34 7.01 19.77
N ASN A 82 11.81 7.48 20.91
CA ASN A 82 11.95 6.83 22.20
C ASN A 82 10.61 6.23 22.61
N ILE A 83 10.61 4.94 22.90
CA ILE A 83 9.45 4.15 23.26
C ILE A 83 9.63 3.74 24.72
N THR A 84 8.70 4.15 25.57
CA THR A 84 8.66 3.73 26.98
C THR A 84 7.44 2.86 27.23
N GLY A 85 7.50 2.00 28.24
CA GLY A 85 6.38 1.16 28.66
C GLY A 85 6.69 0.38 29.93
N GLN A 86 5.68 -0.21 30.55
CA GLN A 86 5.80 -0.99 31.77
C GLN A 86 5.69 -2.48 31.45
N GLY A 87 6.78 -3.23 31.63
CA GLY A 87 6.80 -4.68 31.51
C GLY A 87 6.69 -5.38 32.87
N ARG A 88 6.73 -6.72 32.86
CA ARG A 88 6.67 -7.53 34.08
C ARG A 88 7.77 -7.19 35.11
N ASN A 89 8.94 -6.78 34.63
CA ASN A 89 10.13 -6.53 35.45
C ASN A 89 10.37 -5.03 35.70
N GLY A 90 9.40 -4.17 35.40
CA GLY A 90 9.51 -2.72 35.54
C GLY A 90 9.48 -1.98 34.21
N GLU A 91 9.93 -0.72 34.25
CA GLU A 91 9.94 0.16 33.09
C GLU A 91 10.95 -0.29 32.03
N ILE A 92 10.54 -0.21 30.77
CA ILE A 92 11.36 -0.52 29.60
C ILE A 92 11.40 0.73 28.74
N THR A 93 12.62 1.09 28.32
CA THR A 93 12.86 2.21 27.41
C THR A 93 13.68 1.71 26.23
N MET A 94 13.22 2.01 25.02
CA MET A 94 13.89 1.67 23.78
C MET A 94 14.02 2.91 22.89
N GLY A 95 15.25 3.24 22.50
CA GLY A 95 15.53 4.30 21.55
C GLY A 95 15.80 3.71 20.16
N VAL A 96 15.13 4.23 19.14
CA VAL A 96 15.32 3.85 17.74
C VAL A 96 15.70 5.10 16.94
N THR A 97 16.77 5.02 16.15
CA THR A 97 17.22 6.11 15.28
C THR A 97 17.24 5.61 13.84
N VAL A 98 16.54 6.33 12.95
CA VAL A 98 16.43 5.98 11.52
C VAL A 98 16.82 7.18 10.67
N TRP A 99 17.48 6.95 9.53
CA TRP A 99 17.80 8.02 8.58
C TRP A 99 16.56 8.47 7.80
N ASN A 100 16.33 9.78 7.71
CA ASN A 100 15.27 10.38 6.88
C ASN A 100 15.68 10.48 5.40
N LEU A 101 16.38 9.48 4.86
CA LEU A 101 16.96 9.51 3.51
C LEU A 101 16.12 8.80 2.45
N VAL A 102 14.97 8.23 2.81
CA VAL A 102 14.17 7.46 1.87
C VAL A 102 13.21 8.36 1.10
N SER A 103 13.51 8.60 -0.17
CA SER A 103 12.59 9.18 -1.15
C SER A 103 12.54 8.31 -2.42
N PRO A 104 11.36 7.78 -2.83
CA PRO A 104 10.08 7.83 -2.14
C PRO A 104 10.03 6.83 -0.95
N PRO A 105 9.37 7.17 0.18
CA PRO A 105 9.15 6.26 1.33
C PRO A 105 8.53 4.92 0.93
N ASP A 106 7.73 4.94 -0.15
CA ASP A 106 7.08 3.78 -0.73
C ASP A 106 8.10 2.72 -1.21
N ARG A 107 9.26 3.10 -1.78
CA ARG A 107 10.12 2.15 -2.50
C ARG A 107 10.72 1.04 -1.61
N HIS A 108 11.10 1.36 -0.39
CA HIS A 108 11.68 0.36 0.53
C HIS A 108 10.61 -0.48 1.22
N LEU A 109 9.52 0.12 1.70
CA LEU A 109 8.42 -0.63 2.34
C LEU A 109 7.76 -1.61 1.38
N LEU A 110 7.56 -1.19 0.12
CA LEU A 110 6.86 -2.01 -0.86
C LEU A 110 7.69 -3.21 -1.36
N ARG A 111 9.03 -3.09 -1.38
CA ARG A 111 9.91 -4.22 -1.69
C ARG A 111 9.78 -5.34 -0.65
N HIS A 112 9.67 -4.99 0.62
CA HIS A 112 9.54 -5.97 1.70
C HIS A 112 8.14 -6.58 1.79
N LEU A 113 7.11 -5.85 1.38
CA LEU A 113 5.72 -6.31 1.45
C LEU A 113 5.27 -7.12 0.21
N HIS A 114 6.12 -7.26 -0.83
CA HIS A 114 5.77 -7.88 -2.12
C HIS A 114 4.46 -7.35 -2.73
N LEU A 115 4.10 -6.11 -2.41
CA LEU A 115 2.96 -5.42 -2.98
C LEU A 115 3.45 -4.81 -4.29
N ALA A 116 3.19 -5.48 -5.41
CA ALA A 116 3.40 -4.92 -6.73
C ALA A 116 2.21 -5.29 -7.63
N PRO A 117 1.60 -4.31 -8.35
CA PRO A 117 1.87 -2.88 -8.35
C PRO A 117 1.01 -2.13 -7.30
N THR A 118 1.65 -1.56 -6.27
CA THR A 118 0.94 -0.72 -5.27
C THR A 118 0.69 0.69 -5.83
N PRO A 119 -0.42 1.37 -5.46
CA PRO A 119 -0.70 2.72 -5.92
C PRO A 119 0.38 3.72 -5.46
N ARG A 120 0.63 4.75 -6.27
CA ARG A 120 1.48 5.89 -5.87
C ARG A 120 1.00 6.49 -4.54
N ASN A 121 1.93 6.90 -3.69
CA ASN A 121 1.68 7.56 -2.40
C ASN A 121 1.05 6.63 -1.34
N PHE A 122 1.40 5.35 -1.33
CA PHE A 122 0.83 4.37 -0.40
C PHE A 122 1.05 4.78 1.06
N VAL A 123 2.28 5.12 1.45
CA VAL A 123 2.60 5.50 2.84
C VAL A 123 1.82 6.75 3.26
N ARG A 124 1.66 7.71 2.35
CA ARG A 124 0.86 8.91 2.58
C ARG A 124 -0.61 8.57 2.78
N ARG A 125 -1.17 7.68 1.97
CA ARG A 125 -2.56 7.21 2.12
C ARG A 125 -2.75 6.41 3.41
N LEU A 126 -1.77 5.58 3.80
CA LEU A 126 -1.79 4.84 5.06
C LEU A 126 -1.84 5.80 6.25
N TRP A 127 -0.95 6.81 6.27
CA TRP A 127 -0.99 7.86 7.29
C TRP A 127 -2.36 8.54 7.33
N ALA A 128 -2.88 8.99 6.20
CA ALA A 128 -4.17 9.67 6.15
C ALA A 128 -5.32 8.77 6.66
N PHE A 129 -5.31 7.49 6.31
CA PHE A 129 -6.31 6.52 6.77
C PHE A 129 -6.26 6.36 8.29
N LEU A 130 -5.07 6.16 8.86
CA LEU A 130 -4.89 6.01 10.31
C LEU A 130 -5.28 7.31 11.05
N SER A 131 -4.89 8.48 10.54
CA SER A 131 -5.27 9.77 11.12
C SER A 131 -6.78 10.00 11.10
N VAL A 132 -7.46 9.70 9.99
CA VAL A 132 -8.92 9.82 9.92
C VAL A 132 -9.59 8.86 10.90
N LYS A 133 -9.11 7.61 11.00
CA LYS A 133 -9.64 6.63 11.96
C LYS A 133 -9.50 7.12 13.40
N ASP A 134 -8.32 7.60 13.78
CA ASP A 134 -8.06 8.13 15.12
C ASP A 134 -8.99 9.32 15.43
N LEU A 135 -9.14 10.27 14.50
CA LEU A 135 -10.03 11.42 14.67
C LEU A 135 -11.51 11.03 14.80
N LEU A 136 -11.96 9.98 14.10
CA LEU A 136 -13.32 9.45 14.24
C LEU A 136 -13.53 8.75 15.59
N ASP A 137 -12.51 8.08 16.11
CA ASP A 137 -12.57 7.47 17.44
C ASP A 137 -12.53 8.56 18.53
N GLU A 138 -11.74 9.63 18.34
CA GLU A 138 -11.75 10.82 19.20
C GLU A 138 -13.10 11.55 19.17
N GLU A 139 -13.73 11.71 18.01
CA GLU A 139 -15.08 12.31 17.89
C GLU A 139 -16.09 11.55 18.76
N LYS A 140 -16.05 10.21 18.71
CA LYS A 140 -16.94 9.33 19.50
C LYS A 140 -16.64 9.38 20.99
N ALA A 141 -15.36 9.44 21.36
CA ALA A 141 -14.93 9.47 22.76
C ALA A 141 -15.03 10.87 23.41
N ALA A 142 -15.10 11.94 22.60
CA ALA A 142 -15.10 13.31 23.10
C ALA A 142 -16.31 13.59 24.01
N VAL A 143 -16.05 14.13 25.20
CA VAL A 143 -17.09 14.55 26.15
C VAL A 143 -17.63 15.94 25.81
N SER A 144 -16.75 16.86 25.40
CA SER A 144 -17.11 18.24 25.05
C SER A 144 -17.58 18.36 23.61
N HIS A 145 -18.65 19.15 23.39
CA HIS A 145 -19.14 19.47 22.06
C HIS A 145 -18.07 20.14 21.18
N HIS A 146 -17.25 21.02 21.77
CA HIS A 146 -16.17 21.70 21.04
C HIS A 146 -15.09 20.72 20.56
N ALA A 147 -14.67 19.79 21.43
CA ALA A 147 -13.69 18.76 21.09
C ALA A 147 -14.21 17.85 19.97
N ARG A 148 -15.48 17.41 20.09
CA ARG A 148 -16.16 16.60 19.08
C ARG A 148 -16.22 17.32 17.72
N ALA A 149 -16.66 18.58 17.70
CA ALA A 149 -16.76 19.37 16.48
C ALA A 149 -15.38 19.59 15.82
N ASN A 150 -14.32 19.81 16.59
CA ASN A 150 -12.98 19.97 16.06
C ASN A 150 -12.44 18.67 15.44
N ALA A 151 -12.59 17.54 16.13
CA ALA A 151 -12.19 16.22 15.62
C ALA A 151 -12.94 15.89 14.32
N ARG A 152 -14.27 16.07 14.32
CA ARG A 152 -15.13 15.87 13.14
C ARG A 152 -14.68 16.72 11.95
N ARG A 153 -14.41 18.02 12.17
CA ARG A 153 -13.96 18.93 11.12
C ARG A 153 -12.62 18.50 10.52
N LYS A 154 -11.65 18.11 11.36
CA LYS A 154 -10.34 17.60 10.92
C LYS A 154 -10.48 16.29 10.14
N ALA A 155 -11.29 15.35 10.63
CA ALA A 155 -11.54 14.06 9.98
C ALA A 155 -12.16 14.25 8.59
N LEU A 156 -13.20 15.12 8.50
CA LEU A 156 -13.85 15.45 7.23
C LEU A 156 -12.86 16.05 6.22
N ALA A 157 -12.04 17.01 6.65
CA ALA A 157 -11.06 17.64 5.78
C ALA A 157 -10.03 16.63 5.23
N LEU A 158 -9.47 15.78 6.09
CA LEU A 158 -8.51 14.75 5.68
C LEU A 158 -9.15 13.68 4.79
N ALA A 159 -10.39 13.27 5.08
CA ALA A 159 -11.12 12.30 4.28
C ALA A 159 -11.35 12.82 2.85
N LEU A 160 -11.80 14.07 2.70
CA LEU A 160 -12.01 14.68 1.39
C LEU A 160 -10.68 14.86 0.62
N GLN A 161 -9.63 15.33 1.29
CA GLN A 161 -8.30 15.51 0.66
C GLN A 161 -7.69 14.20 0.14
N ASN A 162 -8.05 13.06 0.71
CA ASN A 162 -7.54 11.74 0.34
C ASN A 162 -8.56 10.85 -0.38
N HIS A 163 -9.74 11.40 -0.71
CA HIS A 163 -10.85 10.72 -1.38
C HIS A 163 -11.33 9.47 -0.64
N PHE A 164 -11.41 9.53 0.69
CA PHE A 164 -11.96 8.46 1.50
C PHE A 164 -13.47 8.60 1.68
N VAL A 165 -14.17 7.49 1.47
CA VAL A 165 -15.55 7.31 1.93
C VAL A 165 -15.50 6.88 3.39
N THR A 166 -16.14 7.65 4.25
CA THR A 166 -16.10 7.52 5.71
C THR A 166 -17.50 7.80 6.27
N PRO A 167 -17.78 7.60 7.56
CA PRO A 167 -19.06 8.01 8.15
C PRO A 167 -19.40 9.52 8.01
N LEU A 168 -18.42 10.36 7.61
CA LEU A 168 -18.60 11.80 7.39
C LEU A 168 -18.67 12.20 5.91
N THR A 169 -18.45 11.27 4.98
CA THR A 169 -18.37 11.52 3.53
C THR A 169 -19.19 10.48 2.76
N SER A 170 -19.68 10.81 1.57
CA SER A 170 -20.43 9.88 0.74
C SER A 170 -19.96 9.94 -0.70
N LEU A 171 -20.00 8.79 -1.38
CA LEU A 171 -19.76 8.71 -2.81
C LEU A 171 -21.11 8.79 -3.52
N VAL A 172 -21.25 9.75 -4.42
CA VAL A 172 -22.44 9.91 -5.25
C VAL A 172 -22.04 9.60 -6.69
N VAL A 173 -22.73 8.65 -7.29
CA VAL A 173 -22.57 8.31 -8.71
C VAL A 173 -23.74 8.93 -9.46
N LEU A 174 -23.44 9.84 -10.38
CA LEU A 174 -24.44 10.44 -11.26
C LEU A 174 -24.37 9.71 -12.60
N GLN A 175 -25.52 9.33 -13.13
CA GLN A 175 -25.59 8.88 -14.53
C GLN A 175 -25.33 10.09 -15.43
N PRO A 176 -24.46 9.97 -16.45
CA PRO A 176 -24.30 11.04 -17.42
C PRO A 176 -25.62 11.25 -18.17
N ASP A 177 -25.93 12.51 -18.49
CA ASP A 177 -27.06 12.84 -19.35
C ASP A 177 -26.84 12.18 -20.73
N GLN A 178 -27.92 11.76 -21.39
CA GLN A 178 -27.88 10.98 -22.65
C GLN A 178 -27.05 11.64 -23.77
N GLU A 179 -26.75 12.94 -23.67
CA GLU A 179 -25.93 13.67 -24.63
C GLU A 179 -24.41 13.43 -24.45
N HIS A 180 -23.95 12.99 -23.27
CA HIS A 180 -22.54 12.67 -22.97
C HIS A 180 -22.18 11.19 -23.20
N CYS A 181 -23.16 10.35 -23.57
CA CYS A 181 -22.92 8.93 -23.87
C CYS A 181 -22.50 8.67 -25.32
N LYS A 182 -22.55 9.67 -26.20
CA LYS A 182 -22.24 9.50 -27.64
C LYS A 182 -20.75 9.29 -27.92
N ASP A 183 -19.89 9.71 -27.00
CA ASP A 183 -18.42 9.58 -27.15
C ASP A 183 -17.92 8.14 -26.93
N TYR A 184 -18.77 7.23 -26.42
CA TYR A 184 -18.40 5.84 -26.11
C TYR A 184 -18.90 4.82 -27.15
N GLU A 185 -19.68 5.25 -28.14
CA GLU A 185 -20.22 4.36 -29.18
C GLU A 185 -19.52 4.50 -30.54
N GLU A 186 -18.70 5.54 -30.77
CA GLU A 186 -17.98 5.71 -32.04
C GLU A 186 -16.72 4.82 -32.17
N ASP A 187 -16.17 4.29 -31.08
CA ASP A 187 -14.95 3.45 -31.10
C ASP A 187 -15.22 1.95 -31.37
N ASN A 188 -16.48 1.53 -31.53
CA ASN A 188 -16.86 0.10 -31.65
C ASN A 188 -17.45 -0.30 -33.02
N LEU A 189 -17.34 0.53 -34.06
CA LEU A 189 -18.03 0.29 -35.34
C LEU A 189 -17.16 -0.20 -36.51
N ASP A 190 -15.89 -0.55 -36.30
CA ASP A 190 -15.00 -0.94 -37.41
C ASP A 190 -14.74 -2.47 -37.55
N ASP A 191 -15.24 -3.33 -36.65
CA ASP A 191 -14.86 -4.76 -36.62
C ASP A 191 -15.96 -5.79 -36.98
N GLU A 192 -17.10 -5.39 -37.59
CA GLU A 192 -18.13 -6.36 -38.03
C GLU A 192 -18.60 -6.12 -39.47
N GLN A 193 -17.77 -6.44 -40.47
CA GLN A 193 -18.24 -6.81 -41.82
C GLN A 193 -17.40 -7.95 -42.41
N GLU A 194 -17.69 -9.19 -42.02
CA GLU A 194 -17.51 -10.35 -42.88
C GLU A 194 -18.74 -11.27 -42.77
N GLU A 195 -19.04 -11.96 -43.89
CA GLU A 195 -20.19 -12.84 -44.17
C GLU A 195 -21.49 -12.06 -44.54
N GLU A 196 -22.09 -12.17 -45.73
CA GLU A 196 -22.36 -13.36 -46.52
C GLU A 196 -22.87 -12.94 -47.93
N SER A 197 -22.40 -13.54 -49.01
CA SER A 197 -23.27 -13.93 -50.14
C SER A 197 -22.54 -14.84 -51.14
N ASP A 198 -22.82 -16.14 -51.02
CA ASP A 198 -22.65 -17.13 -52.09
C ASP A 198 -23.97 -17.28 -52.86
N VAL A 199 -23.98 -17.01 -54.17
CA VAL A 199 -24.77 -17.78 -55.17
C VAL A 199 -24.07 -17.75 -56.54
N THR A 200 -23.50 -18.90 -56.89
CA THR A 200 -23.11 -19.52 -58.17
C THR A 200 -23.62 -18.95 -59.52
N ARG A 201 -22.74 -18.96 -60.56
CA ARG A 201 -23.02 -19.47 -61.93
C ARG A 201 -21.74 -19.63 -62.81
N ASP A 202 -21.37 -20.89 -63.02
CA ASP A 202 -20.88 -21.57 -64.23
C ASP A 202 -20.35 -20.78 -65.46
N THR A 203 -19.09 -21.05 -65.86
CA THR A 203 -18.61 -21.78 -67.09
C THR A 203 -17.33 -21.19 -67.73
N SER A 204 -16.34 -22.08 -67.94
CA SER A 204 -15.25 -22.09 -68.98
C SER A 204 -14.32 -20.86 -69.09
N ASP A 205 -13.01 -20.91 -69.31
CA ASP A 205 -12.14 -21.87 -70.01
C ASP A 205 -10.67 -21.45 -69.72
N GLY A 206 -9.70 -22.33 -69.98
CA GLY A 206 -8.30 -21.90 -70.24
C GLY A 206 -7.20 -22.37 -69.28
N ALA A 207 -6.55 -23.47 -69.64
CA ALA A 207 -5.32 -24.03 -69.07
C ALA A 207 -4.08 -23.11 -69.18
N ASP A 208 -3.12 -23.23 -68.26
CA ASP A 208 -1.71 -23.50 -68.61
C ASP A 208 -0.88 -23.99 -67.41
N VAL A 209 0.16 -24.76 -67.76
CA VAL A 209 0.99 -25.70 -66.99
C VAL A 209 2.23 -25.01 -66.41
N GLY A 210 2.78 -25.52 -65.30
CA GLY A 210 4.10 -25.08 -64.83
C GLY A 210 4.59 -25.75 -63.55
N ASP A 211 5.30 -26.85 -63.73
CA ASP A 211 5.79 -27.83 -62.76
C ASP A 211 7.12 -27.42 -62.04
N VAL A 212 7.53 -28.26 -61.08
CA VAL A 212 8.91 -28.56 -60.63
C VAL A 212 9.41 -28.05 -59.26
N ALA A 213 9.76 -29.06 -58.45
CA ALA A 213 10.42 -29.11 -57.15
C ALA A 213 11.93 -28.75 -57.17
N GLY A 214 12.52 -28.59 -55.98
CA GLY A 214 13.98 -28.65 -55.82
C GLY A 214 14.49 -28.33 -54.41
N GLU A 215 14.87 -29.39 -53.68
CA GLU A 215 15.75 -29.37 -52.51
C GLU A 215 17.12 -28.74 -52.81
N GLY A 216 17.83 -28.25 -51.78
CA GLY A 216 19.25 -27.94 -51.91
C GLY A 216 19.86 -27.16 -50.75
N SER A 217 20.46 -27.90 -49.82
CA SER A 217 21.54 -27.47 -48.91
C SER A 217 22.73 -26.85 -49.67
N ASP A 218 23.44 -25.87 -49.09
CA ASP A 218 24.85 -26.00 -48.63
C ASP A 218 25.46 -24.65 -48.20
N VAL A 219 26.49 -24.78 -47.37
CA VAL A 219 27.35 -23.90 -46.58
C VAL A 219 28.25 -22.95 -47.39
N THR A 220 28.62 -21.79 -46.79
CA THR A 220 29.99 -21.21 -46.60
C THR A 220 29.85 -19.74 -46.16
N ASP A 221 30.23 -19.37 -44.93
CA ASP A 221 31.57 -18.97 -44.45
C ASP A 221 32.06 -17.61 -44.97
N ASN A 222 32.21 -16.65 -44.06
CA ASN A 222 33.41 -15.82 -43.83
C ASN A 222 33.14 -14.78 -42.70
N GLY A 223 33.88 -14.88 -41.59
CA GLY A 223 33.85 -13.98 -40.42
C GLY A 223 34.60 -12.65 -40.64
N PRO A 224 35.36 -12.10 -39.65
CA PRO A 224 35.34 -12.27 -38.19
C PRO A 224 35.36 -10.92 -37.41
N GLY A 225 35.41 -10.95 -36.08
CA GLY A 225 35.71 -9.77 -35.25
C GLY A 225 35.62 -10.00 -33.73
N ASP A 226 36.69 -10.59 -33.17
CA ASP A 226 37.38 -10.33 -31.88
C ASP A 226 36.54 -9.99 -30.63
N SER A 227 36.52 -10.84 -29.58
CA SER A 227 37.52 -11.01 -28.49
C SER A 227 37.62 -9.76 -27.58
N ASP A 228 37.60 -9.77 -26.24
CA ASP A 228 38.08 -10.75 -25.25
C ASP A 228 37.40 -10.59 -23.88
N ILE A 229 37.36 -11.73 -23.17
CA ILE A 229 37.14 -11.92 -21.72
C ILE A 229 38.51 -11.90 -21.01
N ILE A 230 38.57 -11.69 -19.67
CA ILE A 230 39.49 -12.28 -18.63
C ILE A 230 39.48 -11.30 -17.43
N THR A 231 38.84 -11.55 -16.26
CA THR A 231 39.08 -12.47 -15.11
C THR A 231 40.29 -12.18 -14.19
N GLY A 232 40.01 -12.16 -12.87
CA GLY A 232 40.92 -12.42 -11.73
C GLY A 232 41.72 -11.21 -11.22
N GLY A 233 41.92 -10.93 -9.92
CA GLY A 233 41.78 -11.70 -8.68
C GLY A 233 43.09 -11.59 -7.85
N THR A 234 42.99 -11.53 -6.51
CA THR A 234 44.07 -11.68 -5.47
C THR A 234 44.97 -10.43 -5.24
N ASP A 235 45.50 -10.07 -4.05
CA ASP A 235 45.31 -10.39 -2.62
C ASP A 235 46.18 -9.39 -1.77
N SER A 236 45.78 -9.15 -0.52
CA SER A 236 46.55 -8.82 0.71
C SER A 236 47.67 -7.73 0.83
N MET A 237 47.38 -6.70 1.67
CA MET A 237 48.07 -6.17 2.90
C MET A 237 49.59 -5.77 2.90
N PRO A 238 50.15 -5.09 3.95
CA PRO A 238 49.77 -3.83 4.62
C PRO A 238 50.99 -2.88 4.88
N GLY A 239 50.75 -1.70 5.48
CA GLY A 239 51.76 -0.80 6.07
C GLY A 239 51.37 0.67 5.84
N GLY A 240 51.18 1.53 6.83
CA GLY A 240 52.08 1.83 7.96
C GLY A 240 52.66 3.23 7.71
N GLY A 241 52.17 4.24 8.44
CA GLY A 241 52.57 5.64 8.34
C GLY A 241 51.54 6.56 8.98
#